data_AF-A0A7S4BJB0-F1
#
_entry.id   AF-A0A7S4BJB0-F1
#
_cell.length_a   1.000
_cell.length_b   1.000
_cell.length_c   1.000
_cell.angle_alpha   90.00
_cell.angle_beta   90.00
_cell.angle_gamma   90.00
#
_symmetry.space_group_name_H-M   'P 1'
#
loop_
_entity.id
_entity.type
_entity.pdbx_description
1 polymer ?
#
loop_
_entity_poly.entity_id
_entity_poly.type
_entity_poly.pdbx_seq_one_letter_code
_entity_poly.pdbx_strand_id
1 'polypeptide(L)'
;MSTSGGSVMIAGGACGGSGGGGGGGVTAAHAAAEAVLERRWSHWQTKSQGSPSMLRESLVLVAALCASVEASTVTRFIQRWFARLLRGDGQAAISDSLSPFLLCVLACTPAAISLPETALESLLAVAHANGASEYQMQALCVGMNKWAADTYLLRTLASHTEAVATSANLTDLRVWLWLAQAAVRRGGKAASDVSARLLGFLMQPPPSISDEGKISWTLLTLSGFRMLLEPLPVLLKSTGARVGPLTSQRLVSAWLPKLRSAHSASAPSSLAWHASLQAMVHVITSSSLAEIQSAASLASISLWLSVAVEHLISRAKLSAAITANATASPAAVDVSASTIAAAVLAPTPEPSDATFTSAMASPLGADVTVSQAQALKLASQQLLLLSPALCTIVNLLKTAKAEDLALQMDVSATLRTVLELMSNAASVSTLGDASTHDSPNAQHGNPKQAAAFETELLIDCIDCITAFGHTVSYHLIFPLKRTVLQSVKRTLDHRKRTVRSAARAGANQWHMLSTSTT
;
A
#
# COMPACT_ATOMS: atom_id res chain seq x y z
N MET A 1 -24.37 -45.04 -15.04
CA MET A 1 -23.01 -45.00 -15.64
C MET A 1 -22.13 -44.22 -14.69
N SER A 2 -21.19 -44.89 -14.04
CA SER A 2 -20.50 -44.42 -12.83
C SER A 2 -19.40 -43.39 -13.11
N THR A 3 -19.40 -42.32 -12.34
CA THR A 3 -18.31 -41.36 -12.20
C THR A 3 -17.29 -41.87 -11.18
N SER A 4 -16.10 -42.24 -11.63
CA SER A 4 -14.98 -42.60 -10.74
C SER A 4 -14.17 -41.36 -10.38
N GLY A 5 -14.42 -40.85 -9.16
CA GLY A 5 -13.54 -39.89 -8.50
C GLY A 5 -12.32 -40.59 -7.91
N GLY A 6 -11.15 -40.34 -8.48
CA GLY A 6 -9.86 -40.77 -7.91
C GLY A 6 -9.38 -39.75 -6.88
N SER A 7 -9.66 -40.00 -5.60
CA SER A 7 -9.08 -39.27 -4.48
C SER A 7 -7.68 -39.82 -4.19
N VAL A 8 -6.64 -39.03 -4.38
CA VAL A 8 -5.27 -39.38 -4.00
C VAL A 8 -5.10 -39.05 -2.52
N MET A 9 -5.23 -40.06 -1.65
CA MET A 9 -4.85 -39.94 -0.25
C MET A 9 -3.33 -39.92 -0.12
N ILE A 10 -2.77 -38.79 0.33
CA ILE A 10 -1.38 -38.71 0.79
C ILE A 10 -1.39 -39.10 2.27
N ALA A 11 -0.92 -40.31 2.57
CA ALA A 11 -0.77 -40.79 3.94
C ALA A 11 0.46 -40.13 4.59
N GLY A 12 0.24 -39.39 5.67
CA GLY A 12 1.30 -38.95 6.57
C GLY A 12 1.72 -40.10 7.48
N GLY A 13 2.97 -40.56 7.35
CA GLY A 13 3.58 -41.56 8.22
C GLY A 13 4.81 -41.00 8.89
N ALA A 14 4.78 -40.91 10.22
CA ALA A 14 5.91 -40.54 11.06
C ALA A 14 6.71 -41.79 11.49
N CYS A 15 8.03 -41.66 11.40
CA CYS A 15 9.09 -42.29 12.21
C CYS A 15 9.21 -43.82 12.28
N GLY A 16 10.37 -44.33 11.82
CA GLY A 16 11.05 -45.49 12.40
C GLY A 16 11.42 -46.58 11.39
N GLY A 17 12.72 -46.77 11.13
CA GLY A 17 13.22 -47.96 10.44
C GLY A 17 14.45 -47.71 9.56
N SER A 18 15.61 -48.09 10.08
CA SER A 18 16.88 -48.19 9.36
C SER A 18 16.83 -49.21 8.21
N GLY A 19 17.49 -48.91 7.08
CA GLY A 19 18.02 -49.92 6.16
C GLY A 19 17.59 -49.77 4.69
N GLY A 20 18.53 -49.33 3.86
CA GLY A 20 18.74 -49.72 2.45
C GLY A 20 17.56 -49.69 1.45
N GLY A 21 17.63 -48.80 0.44
CA GLY A 21 16.89 -48.97 -0.83
C GLY A 21 15.92 -47.85 -1.25
N GLY A 22 15.99 -46.65 -0.68
CA GLY A 22 14.98 -45.59 -0.88
C GLY A 22 15.04 -44.73 -2.16
N GLY A 23 16.06 -44.87 -3.02
CA GLY A 23 16.24 -43.95 -4.17
C GLY A 23 15.18 -44.06 -5.28
N GLY A 24 14.60 -45.25 -5.49
CA GLY A 24 13.67 -45.50 -6.60
C GLY A 24 12.24 -45.01 -6.38
N GLY A 25 11.75 -45.07 -5.13
CA GLY A 25 10.37 -44.64 -4.81
C GLY A 25 10.18 -43.13 -4.83
N VAL A 26 11.21 -42.39 -4.39
CA VAL A 26 11.23 -40.93 -4.43
C VAL A 26 11.22 -40.47 -5.89
N THR A 27 12.09 -40.97 -6.74
CA THR A 27 12.18 -40.57 -8.16
C THR A 27 10.88 -40.82 -8.95
N ALA A 28 10.16 -41.93 -8.71
CA ALA A 28 8.89 -42.22 -9.36
C ALA A 28 7.75 -41.26 -8.94
N ALA A 29 7.62 -40.97 -7.65
CA ALA A 29 6.64 -40.00 -7.15
C ALA A 29 6.90 -38.58 -7.69
N HIS A 30 8.17 -38.23 -7.91
CA HIS A 30 8.57 -36.94 -8.47
C HIS A 30 8.27 -36.84 -9.96
N ALA A 31 8.58 -37.88 -10.75
CA ALA A 31 8.20 -37.93 -12.17
C ALA A 31 6.67 -37.85 -12.34
N ALA A 32 5.91 -38.49 -11.45
CA ALA A 32 4.45 -38.38 -11.43
C ALA A 32 3.99 -36.95 -11.11
N ALA A 33 4.61 -36.28 -10.13
CA ALA A 33 4.27 -34.91 -9.79
C ALA A 33 4.65 -33.90 -10.89
N GLU A 34 5.81 -34.06 -11.54
CA GLU A 34 6.21 -33.28 -12.72
C GLU A 34 5.21 -33.49 -13.87
N ALA A 35 4.84 -34.73 -14.15
CA ALA A 35 3.83 -35.04 -15.16
C ALA A 35 2.43 -34.48 -14.82
N VAL A 36 2.05 -34.46 -13.54
CA VAL A 36 0.81 -33.82 -13.08
C VAL A 36 0.87 -32.31 -13.28
N LEU A 37 1.99 -31.66 -12.96
CA LEU A 37 2.17 -30.22 -13.21
C LEU A 37 2.17 -29.90 -14.70
N GLU A 38 2.86 -30.69 -15.53
CA GLU A 38 2.84 -30.51 -16.99
C GLU A 38 1.46 -30.75 -17.58
N ARG A 39 0.73 -31.78 -17.13
CA ARG A 39 -0.65 -32.04 -17.60
C ARG A 39 -1.61 -30.94 -17.16
N ARG A 40 -1.51 -30.48 -15.90
CA ARG A 40 -2.29 -29.33 -15.40
C ARG A 40 -1.96 -28.06 -16.18
N TRP A 41 -0.69 -27.85 -16.51
CA TRP A 41 -0.22 -26.74 -17.34
C TRP A 41 -0.79 -26.79 -18.76
N SER A 42 -0.70 -27.92 -19.46
CA SER A 42 -1.30 -28.09 -20.80
C SER A 42 -2.82 -27.91 -20.75
N HIS A 43 -3.48 -28.33 -19.67
CA HIS A 43 -4.90 -28.07 -19.46
C HIS A 43 -5.21 -26.58 -19.22
N TRP A 44 -4.30 -25.88 -18.55
CA TRP A 44 -4.39 -24.44 -18.28
C TRP A 44 -4.21 -23.61 -19.56
N GLN A 45 -3.26 -23.97 -20.42
CA GLN A 45 -3.06 -23.30 -21.72
C GLN A 45 -4.25 -23.48 -22.68
N THR A 46 -4.93 -24.62 -22.61
CA THR A 46 -6.05 -24.94 -23.51
C THR A 46 -7.38 -24.35 -23.07
N LYS A 47 -7.52 -23.96 -21.79
CA LYS A 47 -8.70 -23.28 -21.27
C LYS A 47 -8.33 -21.86 -20.86
N SER A 48 -8.81 -20.88 -21.62
CA SER A 48 -8.62 -19.43 -21.38
C SER A 48 -9.12 -18.89 -20.03
N GLN A 49 -9.59 -19.75 -19.13
CA GLN A 49 -10.00 -19.44 -17.77
C GLN A 49 -9.61 -20.60 -16.84
N GLY A 50 -8.36 -20.63 -16.40
CA GLY A 50 -7.96 -21.54 -15.33
C GLY A 50 -8.66 -21.17 -14.02
N SER A 51 -9.24 -22.15 -13.32
CA SER A 51 -9.91 -21.88 -12.05
C SER A 51 -8.88 -21.52 -10.95
N PRO A 52 -9.18 -20.54 -10.07
CA PRO A 52 -8.33 -20.21 -8.92
C PRO A 52 -8.03 -21.41 -8.01
N SER A 53 -8.94 -22.39 -7.96
CA SER A 53 -8.76 -23.64 -7.21
C SER A 53 -7.63 -24.52 -7.78
N MET A 54 -7.52 -24.63 -9.12
CA MET A 54 -6.47 -25.40 -9.76
C MET A 54 -5.09 -24.78 -9.52
N LEU A 55 -5.02 -23.44 -9.48
CA LEU A 55 -3.80 -22.69 -9.15
C LEU A 55 -3.39 -22.95 -7.69
N ARG A 56 -4.35 -22.90 -6.75
CA ARG A 56 -4.11 -23.18 -5.33
C ARG A 56 -3.60 -24.59 -5.06
N GLU A 57 -4.20 -25.59 -5.68
CA GLU A 57 -3.75 -26.98 -5.56
C GLU A 57 -2.36 -27.19 -6.18
N SER A 58 -2.06 -26.52 -7.29
CA SER A 58 -0.75 -26.60 -7.94
C SER A 58 0.34 -25.95 -7.09
N LEU A 59 0.02 -24.88 -6.34
CA LEU A 59 0.92 -24.26 -5.36
C LEU A 59 1.25 -25.21 -4.21
N VAL A 60 0.27 -25.96 -3.70
CA VAL A 60 0.49 -26.97 -2.65
C VAL A 60 1.41 -28.08 -3.16
N LEU A 61 1.20 -28.54 -4.39
CA LEU A 61 2.04 -29.57 -4.99
C LEU A 61 3.48 -29.09 -5.21
N VAL A 62 3.67 -27.84 -5.65
CA VAL A 62 4.99 -27.21 -5.79
C VAL A 62 5.69 -27.06 -4.44
N ALA A 63 4.98 -26.56 -3.43
CA ALA A 63 5.56 -26.40 -2.10
C ALA A 63 5.99 -27.77 -1.53
N ALA A 64 5.17 -28.80 -1.72
CA ALA A 64 5.50 -30.17 -1.33
C ALA A 64 6.72 -30.71 -2.10
N LEU A 65 6.79 -30.46 -3.41
CA LEU A 65 7.94 -30.83 -4.22
C LEU A 65 9.20 -30.11 -3.75
N CYS A 66 9.20 -28.78 -3.68
CA CYS A 66 10.36 -28.01 -3.22
C CYS A 66 10.86 -28.42 -1.82
N ALA A 67 9.99 -28.94 -0.96
CA ALA A 67 10.35 -29.45 0.36
C ALA A 67 10.92 -30.89 0.37
N SER A 68 10.67 -31.68 -0.68
CA SER A 68 10.97 -33.12 -0.70
C SER A 68 12.18 -33.54 -1.56
N VAL A 69 12.80 -32.65 -2.33
CA VAL A 69 13.77 -33.05 -3.37
C VAL A 69 15.24 -32.75 -3.06
N GLU A 70 16.11 -33.54 -3.69
CA GLU A 70 17.48 -33.16 -4.04
C GLU A 70 17.53 -31.88 -4.89
N ALA A 71 18.52 -31.04 -4.60
CA ALA A 71 18.73 -29.73 -5.21
C ALA A 71 18.69 -29.71 -6.75
N SER A 72 19.20 -30.77 -7.39
CA SER A 72 19.41 -30.84 -8.84
C SER A 72 18.11 -30.89 -9.66
N THR A 73 17.04 -31.48 -9.12
CA THR A 73 15.75 -31.64 -9.80
C THR A 73 14.91 -30.36 -9.69
N VAL A 74 14.92 -29.72 -8.51
CA VAL A 74 14.30 -28.40 -8.30
C VAL A 74 14.95 -27.37 -9.22
N THR A 75 16.29 -27.39 -9.33
CA THR A 75 17.02 -26.50 -10.24
C THR A 75 16.60 -26.70 -11.70
N ARG A 76 16.51 -27.95 -12.17
CA ARG A 76 16.07 -28.25 -13.56
C ARG A 76 14.63 -27.83 -13.82
N PHE A 77 13.74 -28.07 -12.85
CA PHE A 77 12.34 -27.64 -12.94
C PHE A 77 12.24 -26.11 -13.03
N ILE A 78 12.92 -25.40 -12.13
CA ILE A 78 13.04 -23.94 -12.12
C ILE A 78 13.57 -23.44 -13.46
N GLN A 79 14.70 -23.97 -13.94
CA GLN A 79 15.31 -23.57 -15.20
C GLN A 79 14.39 -23.75 -16.41
N ARG A 80 13.69 -24.89 -16.50
CA ARG A 80 12.70 -25.15 -17.57
C ARG A 80 11.53 -24.17 -17.51
N TRP A 81 11.04 -23.89 -16.32
CA TRP A 81 9.95 -22.94 -16.11
C TRP A 81 10.35 -21.49 -16.40
N PHE A 82 11.52 -21.08 -15.93
CA PHE A 82 12.12 -19.79 -16.25
C PHE A 82 12.29 -19.62 -17.76
N ALA A 83 12.90 -20.60 -18.43
CA ALA A 83 13.07 -20.55 -19.88
C ALA A 83 11.73 -20.46 -20.63
N ARG A 84 10.64 -21.04 -20.10
CA ARG A 84 9.29 -20.95 -20.69
C ARG A 84 8.63 -19.59 -20.42
N LEU A 85 8.79 -19.01 -19.22
CA LEU A 85 8.33 -17.66 -18.88
C LEU A 85 9.03 -16.59 -19.73
N LEU A 86 10.33 -16.78 -20.00
CA LEU A 86 11.16 -15.83 -20.75
C LEU A 86 11.01 -15.92 -22.25
N ARG A 87 10.68 -17.11 -22.79
CA ARG A 87 10.47 -17.28 -24.23
C ARG A 87 9.22 -16.57 -24.74
N GLY A 88 8.36 -16.08 -23.84
CA GLY A 88 7.33 -15.11 -24.19
C GLY A 88 6.61 -15.45 -25.48
N ASP A 89 5.82 -16.53 -25.50
CA ASP A 89 4.79 -16.68 -26.53
C ASP A 89 3.67 -15.65 -26.25
N GLY A 90 3.99 -14.36 -26.42
CA GLY A 90 3.11 -13.23 -26.71
C GLY A 90 1.91 -12.92 -25.81
N GLN A 91 1.65 -13.67 -24.74
CA GLN A 91 0.40 -13.53 -23.98
C GLN A 91 0.67 -13.01 -22.57
N ALA A 92 0.54 -11.69 -22.39
CA ALA A 92 0.56 -11.03 -21.08
C ALA A 92 -0.35 -11.74 -20.04
N ALA A 93 -1.50 -12.27 -20.50
CA ALA A 93 -2.44 -13.04 -19.69
C ALA A 93 -1.85 -14.32 -19.06
N ILE A 94 -0.95 -15.01 -19.78
CA ILE A 94 -0.27 -16.21 -19.26
C ILE A 94 0.77 -15.81 -18.22
N SER A 95 1.52 -14.73 -18.48
CA SER A 95 2.55 -14.22 -17.58
C SER A 95 1.96 -13.82 -16.22
N ASP A 96 0.86 -13.07 -16.21
CA ASP A 96 0.18 -12.64 -14.97
C ASP A 96 -0.32 -13.82 -14.15
N SER A 97 -0.86 -14.83 -14.83
CA SER A 97 -1.41 -16.01 -14.17
C SER A 97 -0.34 -16.94 -13.60
N LEU A 98 0.87 -16.91 -14.18
CA LEU A 98 2.00 -17.70 -13.72
C LEU A 98 2.87 -17.02 -12.67
N SER A 99 2.79 -15.70 -12.58
CA SER A 99 3.61 -14.92 -11.66
C SER A 99 3.49 -15.39 -10.18
N PRO A 100 2.29 -15.75 -9.66
CA PRO A 100 2.17 -16.32 -8.32
C PRO A 100 2.90 -17.66 -8.16
N PHE A 101 2.91 -18.48 -9.21
CA PHE A 101 3.61 -19.77 -9.21
C PHE A 101 5.11 -19.58 -9.15
N LEU A 102 5.65 -18.67 -9.98
CA LEU A 102 7.06 -18.30 -9.97
C LEU A 102 7.50 -17.83 -8.57
N LEU A 103 6.74 -16.93 -7.95
CA LEU A 103 7.00 -16.46 -6.61
C LEU A 103 7.01 -17.61 -5.60
N CYS A 104 6.04 -18.53 -5.67
CA CYS A 104 5.97 -19.66 -4.75
C CYS A 104 7.15 -20.63 -4.92
N VAL A 105 7.53 -20.94 -6.16
CA VAL A 105 8.69 -21.78 -6.45
C VAL A 105 9.95 -21.15 -5.86
N LEU A 106 10.22 -19.87 -6.16
CA LEU A 106 11.37 -19.16 -5.62
C LEU A 106 11.34 -19.06 -4.09
N ALA A 107 10.15 -18.85 -3.51
CA ALA A 107 9.97 -18.79 -2.08
C ALA A 107 10.31 -20.11 -1.39
N CYS A 108 9.91 -21.23 -1.97
CA CYS A 108 10.11 -22.56 -1.41
C CYS A 108 11.47 -23.17 -1.75
N THR A 109 12.19 -22.65 -2.76
CA THR A 109 13.52 -23.14 -3.13
C THR A 109 14.55 -22.77 -2.04
N PRO A 110 15.28 -23.74 -1.47
CA PRO A 110 16.35 -23.48 -0.51
C PRO A 110 17.49 -22.65 -1.12
N ALA A 111 18.07 -21.73 -0.34
CA ALA A 111 19.19 -20.89 -0.79
C ALA A 111 20.47 -21.68 -1.12
N ALA A 112 20.62 -22.90 -0.58
CA ALA A 112 21.73 -23.80 -0.91
C ALA A 112 21.72 -24.27 -2.37
N ILE A 113 20.56 -24.17 -3.03
CA ILE A 113 20.43 -24.44 -4.46
C ILE A 113 20.82 -23.18 -5.22
N SER A 114 21.89 -23.21 -6.00
CA SER A 114 22.26 -22.07 -6.83
C SER A 114 21.27 -21.89 -7.99
N LEU A 115 20.80 -20.66 -8.18
CA LEU A 115 20.17 -20.28 -9.44
C LEU A 115 21.25 -19.88 -10.46
N PRO A 116 21.09 -20.22 -11.75
CA PRO A 116 21.97 -19.71 -12.79
C PRO A 116 21.87 -18.19 -12.86
N GLU A 117 23.00 -17.50 -13.12
CA GLU A 117 23.06 -16.03 -13.19
C GLU A 117 22.06 -15.47 -14.22
N THR A 118 21.89 -16.18 -15.34
CA THR A 118 20.92 -15.84 -16.38
C THR A 118 19.48 -15.76 -15.88
N ALA A 119 19.12 -16.47 -14.80
CA ALA A 119 17.78 -16.40 -14.23
C ALA A 119 17.52 -15.09 -13.46
N LEU A 120 18.53 -14.49 -12.83
CA LEU A 120 18.38 -13.19 -12.17
C LEU A 120 18.24 -12.06 -13.20
N GLU A 121 19.05 -12.10 -14.27
CA GLU A 121 18.93 -11.18 -15.40
C GLU A 121 17.57 -11.29 -16.08
N SER A 122 17.07 -12.52 -16.18
CA SER A 122 15.75 -12.83 -16.70
C SER A 122 14.61 -12.28 -15.83
N LEU A 123 14.72 -12.38 -14.50
CA LEU A 123 13.75 -11.75 -13.58
C LEU A 123 13.74 -10.23 -13.75
N LEU A 124 14.90 -9.62 -13.91
CA LEU A 124 15.01 -8.19 -14.17
C LEU A 124 14.34 -7.82 -15.49
N ALA A 125 14.62 -8.55 -16.57
CA ALA A 125 14.01 -8.30 -17.88
C ALA A 125 12.47 -8.41 -17.83
N VAL A 126 11.95 -9.41 -17.12
CA VAL A 126 10.50 -9.56 -16.91
C VAL A 126 9.92 -8.42 -16.08
N ALA A 127 10.63 -7.98 -15.03
CA ALA A 127 10.18 -6.86 -14.20
C ALA A 127 10.17 -5.52 -14.96
N HIS A 128 11.02 -5.37 -15.98
CA HIS A 128 11.06 -4.22 -16.87
C HIS A 128 10.04 -4.27 -18.01
N ALA A 129 9.40 -5.42 -18.23
CA ALA A 129 8.34 -5.51 -19.23
C ALA A 129 7.17 -4.59 -18.83
N ASN A 130 6.63 -3.85 -19.81
CA ASN A 130 5.46 -3.00 -19.58
C ASN A 130 4.30 -3.85 -19.04
N GLY A 131 3.74 -3.42 -17.91
CA GLY A 131 2.64 -4.14 -17.24
C GLY A 131 3.09 -5.25 -16.29
N ALA A 132 4.37 -5.29 -15.88
CA ALA A 132 4.84 -6.28 -14.93
C ALA A 132 3.96 -6.38 -13.66
N SER A 133 3.58 -7.60 -13.31
CA SER A 133 2.69 -7.88 -12.19
C SER A 133 3.39 -7.67 -10.84
N GLU A 134 2.62 -7.44 -9.77
CA GLU A 134 3.21 -7.33 -8.42
C GLU A 134 3.94 -8.62 -8.01
N TYR A 135 3.42 -9.78 -8.44
CA TYR A 135 4.05 -11.07 -8.17
C TYR A 135 5.41 -11.23 -8.86
N GLN A 136 5.59 -10.69 -10.08
CA GLN A 136 6.91 -10.68 -10.74
C GLN A 136 7.92 -9.83 -9.97
N MET A 137 7.48 -8.68 -9.47
CA MET A 137 8.32 -7.81 -8.65
C MET A 137 8.71 -8.45 -7.31
N GLN A 138 7.75 -9.14 -6.66
CA GLN A 138 8.02 -9.94 -5.46
C GLN A 138 8.99 -11.08 -5.76
N ALA A 139 8.83 -11.76 -6.90
CA ALA A 139 9.73 -12.82 -7.35
C ALA A 139 11.15 -12.30 -7.58
N LEU A 140 11.31 -11.13 -8.22
CA LEU A 140 12.59 -10.43 -8.36
C LEU A 140 13.20 -10.16 -6.98
N CYS A 141 12.44 -9.60 -6.03
CA CYS A 141 12.94 -9.32 -4.69
C CYS A 141 13.40 -10.60 -3.96
N VAL A 142 12.63 -11.70 -4.04
CA VAL A 142 13.02 -13.00 -3.45
C VAL A 142 14.28 -13.53 -4.13
N GLY A 143 14.32 -13.49 -5.45
CA GLY A 143 15.45 -13.88 -6.28
C GLY A 143 16.75 -13.18 -5.88
N MET A 144 16.68 -11.85 -5.91
CA MET A 144 17.78 -10.96 -5.57
C MET A 144 18.22 -11.12 -4.13
N ASN A 145 17.31 -11.32 -3.18
CA ASN A 145 17.69 -11.44 -1.78
C ASN A 145 18.32 -12.80 -1.45
N LYS A 146 17.86 -13.89 -2.07
CA LYS A 146 18.36 -15.24 -1.78
C LYS A 146 19.66 -15.60 -2.50
N TRP A 147 19.80 -15.25 -3.78
CA TRP A 147 20.85 -15.85 -4.64
C TRP A 147 21.84 -14.86 -5.23
N ALA A 148 21.52 -13.55 -5.29
CA ALA A 148 22.49 -12.59 -5.81
C ALA A 148 23.70 -12.48 -4.86
N ALA A 149 24.91 -12.39 -5.39
CA ALA A 149 26.03 -11.90 -4.59
C ALA A 149 25.76 -10.46 -4.13
N ASP A 150 26.23 -10.06 -2.95
CA ASP A 150 26.03 -8.69 -2.44
C ASP A 150 26.57 -7.63 -3.41
N THR A 151 27.73 -7.90 -4.01
CA THR A 151 28.34 -7.04 -5.03
C THR A 151 27.48 -6.92 -6.28
N TYR A 152 26.84 -8.01 -6.71
CA TYR A 152 25.92 -8.01 -7.85
C TYR A 152 24.67 -7.19 -7.54
N LEU A 153 24.00 -7.47 -6.42
CA LEU A 153 22.81 -6.72 -6.01
C LEU A 153 23.09 -5.22 -5.88
N LEU A 154 24.19 -4.84 -5.24
CA LEU A 154 24.59 -3.44 -5.09
C LEU A 154 24.88 -2.78 -6.43
N ARG A 155 25.55 -3.47 -7.35
CA ARG A 155 25.83 -2.95 -8.69
C ARG A 155 24.54 -2.74 -9.48
N THR A 156 23.63 -3.72 -9.45
CA THR A 156 22.33 -3.62 -10.12
C THR A 156 21.49 -2.50 -9.53
N LEU A 157 21.44 -2.38 -8.21
CA LEU A 157 20.74 -1.29 -7.53
C LEU A 157 21.34 0.07 -7.90
N ALA A 158 22.67 0.19 -7.96
CA ALA A 158 23.34 1.41 -8.37
C ALA A 158 23.01 1.80 -9.82
N SER A 159 23.06 0.85 -10.76
CA SER A 159 22.70 1.13 -12.17
C SER A 159 21.26 1.58 -12.31
N HIS A 160 20.33 0.98 -11.56
CA HIS A 160 18.93 1.40 -11.56
C HIS A 160 18.73 2.74 -10.87
N THR A 161 19.54 3.08 -9.86
CA THR A 161 19.50 4.40 -9.23
C THR A 161 19.83 5.49 -10.26
N GLU A 162 20.84 5.25 -11.09
CA GLU A 162 21.23 6.14 -12.18
C GLU A 162 20.17 6.18 -13.29
N ALA A 163 19.61 5.03 -13.67
CA ALA A 163 18.50 4.97 -14.62
C ALA A 163 17.29 5.79 -14.13
N VAL A 164 16.85 5.59 -12.88
CA VAL A 164 15.74 6.34 -12.27
C VAL A 164 16.02 7.85 -12.26
N ALA A 165 17.25 8.27 -11.95
CA ALA A 165 17.63 9.67 -11.96
C ALA A 165 17.63 10.30 -13.36
N THR A 166 17.82 9.52 -14.43
CA THR A 166 17.98 9.99 -15.81
C THR A 166 16.72 9.83 -16.66
N SER A 167 16.01 8.71 -16.53
CA SER A 167 14.95 8.29 -17.46
C SER A 167 13.55 8.84 -17.12
N ALA A 168 13.33 9.36 -15.90
CA ALA A 168 12.01 9.74 -15.38
C ALA A 168 10.93 8.64 -15.54
N ASN A 169 11.34 7.38 -15.70
CA ASN A 169 10.44 6.27 -15.96
C ASN A 169 9.91 5.66 -14.66
N LEU A 170 8.59 5.58 -14.53
CA LEU A 170 7.93 4.99 -13.36
C LEU A 170 8.22 3.48 -13.22
N THR A 171 8.44 2.77 -14.32
CA THR A 171 8.82 1.35 -14.28
C THR A 171 10.19 1.17 -13.63
N ASP A 172 11.16 2.03 -13.98
CA ASP A 172 12.49 1.99 -13.37
C ASP A 172 12.42 2.26 -11.86
N LEU A 173 11.62 3.26 -11.45
CA LEU A 173 11.42 3.56 -10.02
C LEU A 173 10.79 2.37 -9.30
N ARG A 174 9.80 1.73 -9.92
CA ARG A 174 9.14 0.54 -9.35
C ARG A 174 10.13 -0.61 -9.19
N VAL A 175 10.88 -0.96 -10.23
CA VAL A 175 11.92 -2.01 -10.14
C VAL A 175 12.95 -1.67 -9.06
N TRP A 176 13.41 -0.41 -9.04
CA TRP A 176 14.36 0.08 -8.04
C TRP A 176 13.83 -0.11 -6.61
N LEU A 177 12.57 0.20 -6.34
CA LEU A 177 11.96 0.02 -5.02
C LEU A 177 12.03 -1.44 -4.56
N TRP A 178 11.74 -2.39 -5.44
CA TRP A 178 11.78 -3.82 -5.11
C TRP A 178 13.21 -4.34 -4.89
N LEU A 179 14.17 -3.84 -5.69
CA LEU A 179 15.60 -4.10 -5.45
C LEU A 179 16.08 -3.49 -4.12
N ALA A 180 15.63 -2.27 -3.82
CA ALA A 180 15.92 -1.56 -2.58
C ALA A 180 15.37 -2.33 -1.37
N GLN A 181 14.18 -2.94 -1.50
CA GLN A 181 13.65 -3.83 -0.48
C GLN A 181 14.57 -5.03 -0.26
N ALA A 182 15.00 -5.74 -1.31
CA ALA A 182 15.96 -6.83 -1.18
C ALA A 182 17.26 -6.38 -0.47
N ALA A 183 17.81 -5.23 -0.87
CA ALA A 183 19.04 -4.67 -0.30
C ALA A 183 18.90 -4.31 1.19
N VAL A 184 17.81 -3.63 1.59
CA VAL A 184 17.53 -3.27 2.99
C VAL A 184 17.42 -4.52 3.87
N ARG A 185 16.88 -5.61 3.33
CA ARG A 185 16.69 -6.88 4.06
C ARG A 185 18.01 -7.60 4.34
N ARG A 186 19.03 -7.41 3.49
CA ARG A 186 20.40 -7.89 3.75
C ARG A 186 21.15 -7.03 4.77
N GLY A 187 20.76 -5.76 4.89
CA GLY A 187 21.33 -4.82 5.84
C GLY A 187 22.66 -4.21 5.36
N GLY A 188 23.48 -3.74 6.30
CA GLY A 188 24.76 -3.09 6.00
C GLY A 188 24.64 -1.71 5.32
N LYS A 189 25.67 -1.35 4.55
CA LYS A 189 25.77 -0.05 3.84
C LYS A 189 24.66 0.16 2.80
N ALA A 190 24.15 -0.93 2.24
CA ALA A 190 23.06 -0.90 1.26
C ALA A 190 21.81 -0.21 1.83
N ALA A 191 21.48 -0.46 3.10
CA ALA A 191 20.31 0.11 3.74
C ALA A 191 20.41 1.64 3.93
N SER A 192 21.58 2.17 4.28
CA SER A 192 21.78 3.62 4.41
C SER A 192 21.71 4.33 3.05
N ASP A 193 22.30 3.73 2.02
CA ASP A 193 22.33 4.31 0.68
C ASP A 193 20.92 4.33 0.07
N VAL A 194 20.16 3.23 0.19
CA VAL A 194 18.73 3.17 -0.19
C VAL A 194 17.93 4.28 0.49
N SER A 195 18.13 4.46 1.80
CA SER A 195 17.39 5.45 2.58
C SER A 195 17.59 6.88 2.07
N ALA A 196 18.84 7.23 1.76
CA ALA A 196 19.18 8.54 1.22
C ALA A 196 18.62 8.75 -0.20
N ARG A 197 18.67 7.70 -1.03
CA ARG A 197 18.17 7.76 -2.42
C ARG A 197 16.65 7.88 -2.49
N LEU A 198 15.91 7.11 -1.68
CA LEU A 198 14.45 7.19 -1.64
C LEU A 198 13.99 8.60 -1.24
N LEU A 199 14.65 9.19 -0.23
CA LEU A 199 14.37 10.57 0.14
C LEU A 199 14.70 11.54 -1.00
N GLY A 200 15.84 11.33 -1.69
CA GLY A 200 16.21 12.11 -2.87
C GLY A 200 15.12 12.07 -3.96
N PHE A 201 14.58 10.89 -4.27
CA PHE A 201 13.50 10.75 -5.25
C PHE A 201 12.21 11.45 -4.84
N LEU A 202 11.92 11.53 -3.54
CA LEU A 202 10.74 12.25 -3.04
C LEU A 202 10.93 13.77 -3.12
N MET A 203 12.11 14.26 -2.74
CA MET A 203 12.40 15.70 -2.63
C MET A 203 12.76 16.34 -3.97
N GLN A 204 13.37 15.56 -4.86
CA GLN A 204 13.90 16.00 -6.14
C GLN A 204 13.46 15.00 -7.22
N PRO A 205 12.19 15.05 -7.64
CA PRO A 205 11.76 14.28 -8.79
C PRO A 205 12.59 14.69 -10.02
N PRO A 206 12.86 13.76 -10.97
CA PRO A 206 13.68 14.05 -12.14
C PRO A 206 13.16 15.27 -12.90
N PRO A 207 14.02 16.20 -13.33
CA PRO A 207 13.57 17.44 -13.98
C PRO A 207 12.87 17.18 -15.33
N SER A 208 13.12 16.03 -15.95
CA SER A 208 12.50 15.57 -17.18
C SER A 208 11.06 15.06 -17.02
N ILE A 209 10.58 14.88 -15.78
CA ILE A 209 9.23 14.35 -15.55
C ILE A 209 8.18 15.46 -15.72
N SER A 210 7.11 15.16 -16.45
CA SER A 210 5.96 16.06 -16.59
C SER A 210 5.30 16.34 -15.25
N ASP A 211 4.57 17.45 -15.12
CA ASP A 211 3.86 17.78 -13.88
C ASP A 211 2.86 16.69 -13.46
N GLU A 212 2.19 16.07 -14.43
CA GLU A 212 1.35 14.89 -14.22
C GLU A 212 2.14 13.67 -13.72
N GLY A 213 3.33 13.47 -14.29
CA GLY A 213 4.24 12.41 -13.88
C GLY A 213 4.77 12.61 -12.45
N LYS A 214 4.94 13.85 -11.97
CA LYS A 214 5.39 14.15 -10.60
C LYS A 214 4.44 13.58 -9.54
N ILE A 215 3.13 13.60 -9.78
CA ILE A 215 2.16 13.02 -8.86
C ILE A 215 2.33 11.50 -8.79
N SER A 216 2.35 10.83 -9.95
CA SER A 216 2.53 9.37 -10.02
C SER A 216 3.86 8.92 -9.42
N TRP A 217 4.93 9.69 -9.66
CA TRP A 217 6.24 9.50 -9.07
C TRP A 217 6.21 9.63 -7.54
N THR A 218 5.57 10.68 -7.04
CA THR A 218 5.42 10.93 -5.61
C THR A 218 4.67 9.77 -4.95
N LEU A 219 3.53 9.37 -5.51
CA LEU A 219 2.73 8.24 -5.00
C LEU A 219 3.52 6.94 -4.98
N LEU A 220 4.27 6.65 -6.04
CA LEU A 220 5.12 5.46 -6.11
C LEU A 220 6.25 5.53 -5.06
N THR A 221 6.88 6.69 -4.90
CA THR A 221 7.92 6.91 -3.88
C THR A 221 7.36 6.75 -2.46
N LEU A 222 6.16 7.28 -2.18
CA LEU A 222 5.46 7.12 -0.89
C LEU A 222 5.15 5.65 -0.60
N SER A 223 4.70 4.89 -1.60
CA SER A 223 4.51 3.44 -1.47
C SER A 223 5.82 2.72 -1.12
N GLY A 224 6.95 3.25 -1.59
CA GLY A 224 8.29 2.78 -1.24
C GLY A 224 8.61 2.87 0.24
N PHE A 225 8.29 3.99 0.91
CA PHE A 225 8.48 4.13 2.36
C PHE A 225 7.73 3.04 3.12
N ARG A 226 6.45 2.83 2.77
CA ARG A 226 5.63 1.78 3.36
C ARG A 226 6.22 0.40 3.12
N MET A 227 6.57 0.08 1.87
CA MET A 227 7.09 -1.25 1.49
C MET A 227 8.40 -1.62 2.20
N LEU A 228 9.25 -0.62 2.50
CA LEU A 228 10.50 -0.83 3.23
C LEU A 228 10.28 -1.03 4.74
N LEU A 229 9.30 -0.35 5.35
CA LEU A 229 8.96 -0.50 6.77
C LEU A 229 8.10 -1.74 7.04
N GLU A 230 7.07 -1.95 6.22
CA GLU A 230 6.10 -3.04 6.28
C GLU A 230 6.29 -3.98 5.08
N PRO A 231 7.23 -4.93 5.14
CA PRO A 231 7.36 -5.92 4.09
C PRO A 231 6.13 -6.83 4.06
N LEU A 232 5.78 -7.27 2.84
CA LEU A 232 4.75 -8.30 2.69
C LEU A 232 5.13 -9.58 3.47
N PRO A 233 4.21 -10.18 4.23
CA PRO A 233 4.49 -11.38 5.04
C PRO A 233 5.06 -12.54 4.22
N VAL A 234 4.66 -12.66 2.95
CA VAL A 234 5.20 -13.65 2.01
C VAL A 234 6.71 -13.47 1.83
N LEU A 235 7.18 -12.23 1.72
CA LEU A 235 8.61 -11.91 1.53
C LEU A 235 9.43 -12.19 2.79
N LEU A 236 8.86 -11.94 3.98
CA LEU A 236 9.55 -12.23 5.25
C LEU A 236 9.89 -13.70 5.42
N LYS A 237 8.96 -14.60 5.08
CA LYS A 237 9.19 -16.06 5.18
C LYS A 237 10.12 -16.57 4.08
N SER A 238 10.02 -15.98 2.89
CA SER A 238 10.58 -16.54 1.66
C SER A 238 11.94 -15.98 1.28
N THR A 239 12.38 -14.85 1.82
CA THR A 239 13.65 -14.24 1.41
C THR A 239 14.86 -14.83 2.12
N GLY A 240 14.67 -15.62 3.18
CA GLY A 240 15.78 -16.15 4.01
C GLY A 240 16.59 -15.07 4.73
N ALA A 241 16.23 -13.79 4.54
CA ALA A 241 16.93 -12.66 5.10
C ALA A 241 16.59 -12.52 6.57
N ARG A 242 17.64 -12.59 7.40
CA ARG A 242 17.58 -12.22 8.82
C ARG A 242 17.55 -10.70 8.90
N VAL A 243 16.40 -10.10 8.65
CA VAL A 243 16.22 -8.68 8.91
C VAL A 243 16.39 -8.50 10.40
N GLY A 244 17.46 -7.80 10.81
CA GLY A 244 17.63 -7.45 12.20
C GLY A 244 16.43 -6.60 12.66
N PRO A 245 15.91 -6.80 13.87
CA PRO A 245 14.82 -6.00 14.44
C PRO A 245 15.12 -4.49 14.49
N LEU A 246 16.38 -4.08 14.24
CA LEU A 246 16.84 -2.69 14.23
C LEU A 246 16.72 -1.99 12.87
N THR A 247 16.32 -2.68 11.79
CA THR A 247 16.28 -2.06 10.45
C THR A 247 15.19 -0.99 10.36
N SER A 248 13.97 -1.25 10.84
CA SER A 248 12.90 -0.24 10.90
C SER A 248 13.34 0.97 11.71
N GLN A 249 13.87 0.76 12.91
CA GLN A 249 14.37 1.82 13.79
C GLN A 249 15.40 2.72 13.10
N ARG A 250 16.36 2.10 12.38
CA ARG A 250 17.39 2.84 11.63
C ARG A 250 16.79 3.67 10.51
N LEU A 251 15.88 3.09 9.72
CA LEU A 251 15.18 3.81 8.65
C LEU A 251 14.39 5.00 9.21
N VAL A 252 13.63 4.78 10.28
CA VAL A 252 12.83 5.82 10.96
C VAL A 252 13.73 6.96 11.47
N SER A 253 14.83 6.61 12.15
CA SER A 253 15.80 7.59 12.65
C SER A 253 16.49 8.38 11.53
N ALA A 254 16.66 7.77 10.35
CA ALA A 254 17.27 8.41 9.19
C ALA A 254 16.30 9.32 8.42
N TRP A 255 15.01 8.96 8.35
CA TRP A 255 14.01 9.66 7.56
C TRP A 255 13.30 10.77 8.30
N LEU A 256 12.82 10.55 9.54
CA LEU A 256 11.98 11.53 10.24
C LEU A 256 12.62 12.92 10.37
N PRO A 257 13.89 13.06 10.78
CA PRO A 257 14.51 14.38 10.90
C PRO A 257 14.59 15.11 9.55
N LYS A 258 14.91 14.37 8.48
CA LYS A 258 15.08 14.94 7.14
C LYS A 258 13.74 15.33 6.50
N LEU A 259 12.71 14.50 6.67
CA LEU A 259 11.36 14.80 6.21
C LEU A 259 10.78 16.01 6.94
N ARG A 260 11.02 16.15 8.25
CA ARG A 260 10.62 17.35 9.02
C ARG A 260 11.32 18.60 8.51
N SER A 261 12.63 18.52 8.29
CA SER A 261 13.41 19.63 7.72
C SER A 261 12.90 20.02 6.34
N ALA A 262 12.63 19.04 5.47
CA ALA A 262 12.15 19.29 4.12
C ALA A 262 10.73 19.87 4.11
N HIS A 263 9.84 19.35 4.97
CA HIS A 263 8.50 19.89 5.15
C HIS A 263 8.54 21.35 5.59
N SER A 264 9.41 21.69 6.55
CA SER A 264 9.56 23.06 7.06
C SER A 264 10.18 24.02 6.05
N ALA A 265 11.03 23.51 5.15
CA ALA A 265 11.66 24.29 4.09
C ALA A 265 10.78 24.45 2.84
N SER A 266 9.74 23.62 2.69
CA SER A 266 8.86 23.64 1.53
C SER A 266 7.77 24.71 1.68
N ALA A 267 7.41 25.37 0.59
CA ALA A 267 6.30 26.32 0.59
C ALA A 267 4.99 25.61 1.00
N PRO A 268 4.15 26.24 1.85
CA PRO A 268 2.85 25.70 2.22
C PRO A 268 2.03 25.34 0.99
N SER A 269 1.31 24.23 1.06
CA SER A 269 0.45 23.72 -0.01
C SER A 269 1.16 23.24 -1.29
N SER A 270 2.50 23.29 -1.37
CA SER A 270 3.24 22.71 -2.49
C SER A 270 3.15 21.17 -2.52
N LEU A 271 3.41 20.56 -3.68
CA LEU A 271 3.48 19.09 -3.80
C LEU A 271 4.54 18.50 -2.87
N ALA A 272 5.72 19.14 -2.78
CA ALA A 272 6.81 18.70 -1.91
C ALA A 272 6.43 18.77 -0.42
N TRP A 273 5.68 19.80 -0.03
CA TRP A 273 5.16 19.95 1.33
C TRP A 273 4.21 18.82 1.70
N HIS A 274 3.24 18.53 0.82
CA HIS A 274 2.28 17.43 0.99
C HIS A 274 2.95 16.06 0.98
N ALA A 275 3.87 15.83 0.03
CA ALA A 275 4.63 14.61 -0.09
C ALA A 275 5.45 14.33 1.17
N SER A 276 6.13 15.35 1.70
CA SER A 276 6.91 15.24 2.94
C SER A 276 6.01 14.92 4.13
N LEU A 277 4.85 15.58 4.25
CA LEU A 277 3.89 15.35 5.33
C LEU A 277 3.31 13.93 5.27
N GLN A 278 2.89 13.47 4.09
CA GLN A 278 2.37 12.12 3.90
C GLN A 278 3.46 11.05 4.14
N ALA A 279 4.69 11.28 3.70
CA ALA A 279 5.81 10.39 3.99
C ALA A 279 6.09 10.29 5.49
N MET A 280 6.05 11.42 6.23
CA MET A 280 6.17 11.41 7.69
C MET A 280 5.09 10.55 8.32
N VAL A 281 3.84 10.69 7.90
CA VAL A 281 2.74 9.87 8.44
C VAL A 281 2.91 8.40 8.09
N HIS A 282 3.27 8.04 6.86
CA HIS A 282 3.61 6.65 6.52
C HIS A 282 4.68 6.07 7.44
N VAL A 283 5.76 6.83 7.67
CA VAL A 283 6.85 6.38 8.55
C VAL A 283 6.33 6.21 9.97
N ILE A 284 5.57 7.18 10.48
CA ILE A 284 5.04 7.15 11.84
C ILE A 284 4.06 5.97 12.02
N THR A 285 3.05 5.81 11.16
CA THR A 285 2.03 4.77 11.32
C THR A 285 2.56 3.36 11.12
N SER A 286 3.66 3.22 10.36
CA SER A 286 4.32 1.92 10.10
C SER A 286 5.39 1.57 11.15
N SER A 287 5.62 2.42 12.15
CA SER A 287 6.67 2.24 13.15
C SER A 287 6.10 1.74 14.49
N SER A 288 6.95 1.19 15.34
CA SER A 288 6.54 0.77 16.68
C SER A 288 6.35 1.98 17.60
N LEU A 289 5.45 1.86 18.58
CA LEU A 289 5.17 2.94 19.53
C LEU A 289 6.44 3.43 20.25
N ALA A 290 7.37 2.53 20.57
CA ALA A 290 8.63 2.84 21.24
C ALA A 290 9.55 3.75 20.40
N GLU A 291 9.48 3.67 19.07
CA GLU A 291 10.27 4.48 18.15
C GLU A 291 9.68 5.88 17.94
N ILE A 292 8.38 6.05 18.18
CA ILE A 292 7.61 7.23 17.78
C ILE A 292 7.38 8.22 18.93
N GLN A 293 7.65 7.87 20.20
CA GLN A 293 7.30 8.61 21.44
C GLN A 293 7.84 10.05 21.51
N SER A 294 7.37 10.92 20.63
CA SER A 294 7.76 12.31 20.51
C SER A 294 6.50 13.11 20.15
N ALA A 295 6.33 14.25 20.80
CA ALA A 295 5.22 15.17 20.50
C ALA A 295 5.21 15.61 19.03
N ALA A 296 6.39 15.74 18.43
CA ALA A 296 6.54 16.06 17.02
C ALA A 296 5.88 15.03 16.09
N SER A 297 5.83 13.75 16.46
CA SER A 297 5.12 12.72 15.70
C SER A 297 3.60 12.94 15.75
N LEU A 298 3.07 13.23 16.93
CA LEU A 298 1.65 13.45 17.16
C LEU A 298 1.16 14.75 16.50
N ALA A 299 1.96 15.83 16.57
CA ALA A 299 1.72 17.06 15.83
C ALA A 299 1.71 16.85 14.30
N SER A 300 2.64 16.03 13.78
CA SER A 300 2.72 15.71 12.35
C SER A 300 1.49 14.91 11.88
N ILE A 301 1.03 13.92 12.66
CA ILE A 301 -0.20 13.19 12.35
C ILE A 301 -1.41 14.11 12.40
N SER A 302 -1.51 14.98 13.41
CA SER A 302 -2.63 15.92 13.52
C SER A 302 -2.69 16.88 12.34
N LEU A 303 -1.56 17.47 11.95
CA LEU A 303 -1.50 18.38 10.80
C LEU A 303 -1.91 17.66 9.51
N TRP A 304 -1.40 16.44 9.30
CA TRP A 304 -1.79 15.63 8.15
C TRP A 304 -3.27 15.29 8.15
N LEU A 305 -3.86 14.93 9.29
CA LEU A 305 -5.29 14.63 9.39
C LEU A 305 -6.13 15.84 8.96
N SER A 306 -5.79 17.04 9.42
CA SER A 306 -6.52 18.25 9.03
C SER A 306 -6.53 18.46 7.51
N VAL A 307 -5.36 18.35 6.88
CA VAL A 307 -5.21 18.50 5.43
C VAL A 307 -5.92 17.38 4.67
N ALA A 308 -5.74 16.13 5.11
CA ALA A 308 -6.32 14.96 4.45
C ALA A 308 -7.85 14.99 4.50
N VAL A 309 -8.43 15.32 5.66
CA VAL A 309 -9.89 15.41 5.83
C VAL A 309 -10.47 16.55 4.99
N GLU A 310 -9.83 17.71 4.96
CA GLU A 310 -10.25 18.83 4.11
C GLU A 310 -10.26 18.45 2.62
N HIS A 311 -9.19 17.78 2.16
CA HIS A 311 -9.08 17.32 0.77
C HIS A 311 -10.15 16.27 0.44
N LEU A 312 -10.37 15.29 1.31
CA LEU A 312 -11.35 14.23 1.10
C LEU A 312 -12.78 14.77 1.08
N ILE A 313 -13.13 15.69 1.98
CA ILE A 313 -14.46 16.30 2.05
C ILE A 313 -14.72 17.17 0.83
N SER A 314 -13.76 18.01 0.45
CA SER A 314 -13.87 18.88 -0.72
C SER A 314 -14.12 18.05 -1.99
N ARG A 315 -13.45 16.89 -2.11
CA ARG A 315 -13.65 15.97 -3.23
C ARG A 315 -14.95 15.20 -3.16
N ALA A 316 -15.40 14.79 -1.98
CA ALA A 316 -16.69 14.14 -1.82
C ALA A 316 -17.83 15.07 -2.27
N LYS A 317 -17.74 16.36 -1.89
CA LYS A 317 -18.69 17.40 -2.32
C LYS A 317 -18.66 17.61 -3.84
N LEU A 318 -17.47 17.66 -4.44
CA LEU A 318 -17.32 17.80 -5.89
C LEU A 318 -17.91 16.60 -6.64
N SER A 319 -17.62 15.38 -6.19
CA SER A 319 -18.18 14.16 -6.77
C SER A 319 -19.72 14.13 -6.67
N ALA A 320 -20.28 14.55 -5.53
CA ALA A 320 -21.73 14.65 -5.36
C ALA A 320 -22.36 15.69 -6.28
N ALA A 321 -21.72 16.86 -6.47
CA ALA A 321 -22.19 17.91 -7.36
C ALA A 321 -22.19 17.47 -8.84
N ILE A 322 -21.13 16.80 -9.30
CA ILE A 322 -21.06 16.23 -10.65
C ILE A 322 -22.18 15.21 -10.85
N THR A 323 -22.39 14.33 -9.88
CA THR A 323 -23.45 13.31 -9.95
C THR A 323 -24.84 13.94 -10.02
N ALA A 324 -25.11 14.97 -9.20
CA ALA A 324 -26.37 15.68 -9.20
C ALA A 324 -26.64 16.42 -10.52
N ASN A 325 -25.61 17.04 -11.11
CA ASN A 325 -25.72 17.74 -12.38
C ASN A 325 -25.90 16.77 -13.56
N ALA A 326 -25.27 15.60 -13.54
CA ALA A 326 -25.48 14.56 -14.56
C ALA A 326 -26.94 14.03 -14.56
N THR A 327 -27.61 14.07 -13.40
CA THR A 327 -29.03 13.72 -13.28
C THR A 327 -30.00 14.86 -13.63
N ALA A 328 -29.51 16.10 -13.70
CA ALA A 328 -30.30 17.30 -13.96
C ALA A 328 -30.10 17.80 -15.41
N SER A 329 -30.67 17.08 -16.39
CA SER A 329 -30.81 17.47 -17.81
C SER A 329 -29.52 17.76 -18.61
N PRO A 330 -29.29 17.11 -19.77
CA PRO A 330 -28.08 17.30 -20.60
C PRO A 330 -28.02 18.64 -21.36
N ALA A 331 -28.97 19.56 -21.16
CA ALA A 331 -29.12 20.78 -21.96
C ALA A 331 -28.53 22.07 -21.33
N ALA A 332 -27.91 22.00 -20.16
CA ALA A 332 -27.34 23.18 -19.49
C ALA A 332 -25.96 22.87 -18.90
N VAL A 333 -25.01 22.49 -19.75
CA VAL A 333 -23.60 22.40 -19.37
C VAL A 333 -22.86 23.61 -19.93
N ASP A 334 -23.05 24.74 -19.28
CA ASP A 334 -22.21 25.93 -19.44
C ASP A 334 -21.78 26.38 -18.04
N VAL A 335 -21.05 25.50 -17.35
CA VAL A 335 -20.34 25.84 -16.11
C VAL A 335 -18.86 25.94 -16.47
N SER A 336 -18.36 27.17 -16.39
CA SER A 336 -17.00 27.56 -16.76
C SER A 336 -15.93 26.63 -16.17
N ALA A 337 -15.14 26.05 -17.07
CA ALA A 337 -14.00 25.18 -16.79
C ALA A 337 -12.91 25.81 -15.88
N SER A 338 -13.02 27.10 -15.55
CA SER A 338 -12.12 27.80 -14.61
C SER A 338 -12.22 27.29 -13.16
N THR A 339 -13.34 26.67 -12.77
CA THR A 339 -13.53 26.19 -11.38
C THR A 339 -12.86 24.83 -11.14
N ILE A 340 -12.66 24.01 -12.18
CA ILE A 340 -12.14 22.64 -12.08
C ILE A 340 -10.60 22.63 -12.04
N ALA A 341 -9.94 23.57 -12.71
CA ALA A 341 -8.48 23.70 -12.69
C ALA A 341 -7.94 24.28 -11.36
N ALA A 342 -8.72 25.12 -10.67
CA ALA A 342 -8.28 25.75 -9.42
C ALA A 342 -8.20 24.76 -8.24
N ALA A 343 -9.03 23.71 -8.22
CA ALA A 343 -9.14 22.80 -7.08
C ALA A 343 -8.11 21.66 -7.07
N VAL A 344 -7.37 21.46 -8.17
CA VAL A 344 -6.48 20.29 -8.29
C VAL A 344 -5.03 20.60 -7.96
N LEU A 345 -4.51 21.83 -8.11
CA LEU A 345 -3.13 22.19 -7.71
C LEU A 345 -2.76 23.70 -7.76
N ALA A 346 -3.72 24.64 -7.80
CA ALA A 346 -3.36 26.06 -8.01
C ALA A 346 -2.94 26.78 -6.71
N PRO A 347 -1.80 27.51 -6.70
CA PRO A 347 -1.55 28.54 -5.70
C PRO A 347 -2.57 29.67 -5.87
N THR A 348 -3.07 30.22 -4.77
CA THR A 348 -3.97 31.39 -4.74
C THR A 348 -3.43 32.53 -5.60
N PRO A 349 -4.18 33.07 -6.59
CA PRO A 349 -3.75 34.27 -7.29
C PRO A 349 -4.15 35.53 -6.48
N GLU A 350 -3.21 36.45 -6.33
CA GLU A 350 -3.50 37.86 -6.02
C GLU A 350 -4.25 38.51 -7.20
N PRO A 351 -5.03 39.58 -6.98
CA PRO A 351 -5.90 40.13 -8.00
C PRO A 351 -5.13 41.08 -8.91
N SER A 352 -5.17 40.85 -10.23
CA SER A 352 -4.94 41.92 -11.20
C SER A 352 -5.72 41.71 -12.49
N ASP A 353 -6.26 42.84 -12.94
CA ASP A 353 -7.18 43.14 -14.03
C ASP A 353 -7.10 42.34 -15.36
N ALA A 354 -8.32 42.03 -15.82
CA ALA A 354 -8.82 41.97 -17.20
C ALA A 354 -7.85 41.82 -18.39
N THR A 355 -8.06 40.78 -19.20
CA THR A 355 -8.66 40.94 -20.55
C THR A 355 -9.04 39.59 -21.17
N PHE A 356 -10.23 39.58 -21.78
CA PHE A 356 -10.85 38.48 -22.50
C PHE A 356 -10.33 38.49 -23.95
N THR A 357 -9.94 37.34 -24.54
CA THR A 357 -10.26 37.00 -25.95
C THR A 357 -9.87 35.57 -26.33
N SER A 358 -10.82 34.96 -27.04
CA SER A 358 -10.69 33.95 -28.11
C SER A 358 -10.49 32.48 -27.75
N ALA A 359 -11.58 31.73 -27.88
CA ALA A 359 -11.67 30.29 -27.86
C ALA A 359 -11.05 29.67 -29.12
N MET A 360 -10.09 28.77 -28.93
CA MET A 360 -9.74 27.70 -29.86
C MET A 360 -10.09 26.38 -29.17
N ALA A 361 -10.91 25.57 -29.83
CA ALA A 361 -11.34 24.27 -29.37
C ALA A 361 -10.12 23.35 -29.15
N SER A 362 -9.79 23.12 -27.88
CA SER A 362 -8.76 22.18 -27.41
C SER A 362 -9.43 20.92 -26.85
N PRO A 363 -8.77 19.75 -26.80
CA PRO A 363 -9.39 18.46 -26.46
C PRO A 363 -9.60 18.35 -24.93
N LEU A 364 -10.51 19.17 -24.40
CA LEU A 364 -10.81 19.36 -22.98
C LEU A 364 -11.39 18.11 -22.27
N GLY A 365 -11.77 17.07 -23.02
CA GLY A 365 -12.32 15.83 -22.46
C GLY A 365 -11.27 14.88 -21.87
N ALA A 366 -10.06 14.83 -22.44
CA ALA A 366 -9.03 13.90 -21.99
C ALA A 366 -8.33 14.40 -20.70
N ASP A 367 -7.94 15.67 -20.68
CA ASP A 367 -7.16 16.26 -19.57
C ASP A 367 -7.94 16.28 -18.25
N VAL A 368 -9.26 16.50 -18.31
CA VAL A 368 -10.14 16.47 -17.13
C VAL A 368 -10.24 15.06 -16.54
N THR A 369 -10.28 14.02 -17.39
CA THR A 369 -10.37 12.62 -16.91
C THR A 369 -9.07 12.13 -16.27
N VAL A 370 -7.91 12.53 -16.81
CA VAL A 370 -6.58 12.17 -16.27
C VAL A 370 -6.37 12.83 -14.91
N SER A 371 -6.73 14.11 -14.78
CA SER A 371 -6.67 14.86 -13.53
C SER A 371 -7.59 14.27 -12.43
N GLN A 372 -8.79 13.83 -12.81
CA GLN A 372 -9.71 13.15 -11.88
C GLN A 372 -9.21 11.78 -11.41
N ALA A 373 -8.62 10.97 -12.31
CA ALA A 373 -8.05 9.68 -11.94
C ALA A 373 -6.87 9.81 -10.96
N GLN A 374 -6.00 10.81 -11.17
CA GLN A 374 -4.89 11.12 -10.27
C GLN A 374 -5.39 11.63 -8.91
N ALA A 375 -6.41 12.48 -8.92
CA ALA A 375 -7.08 12.91 -7.71
C ALA A 375 -7.64 11.71 -6.92
N LEU A 376 -8.36 10.80 -7.57
CA LEU A 376 -8.90 9.60 -6.91
C LEU A 376 -7.79 8.71 -6.34
N LYS A 377 -6.65 8.57 -7.03
CA LYS A 377 -5.47 7.83 -6.53
C LYS A 377 -4.85 8.46 -5.28
N LEU A 378 -4.79 9.78 -5.23
CA LEU A 378 -4.26 10.48 -4.05
C LEU A 378 -5.24 10.39 -2.88
N ALA A 379 -6.55 10.49 -3.15
CA ALA A 379 -7.59 10.30 -2.14
C ALA A 379 -7.56 8.88 -1.57
N SER A 380 -7.42 7.85 -2.41
CA SER A 380 -7.34 6.46 -1.94
C SER A 380 -6.12 6.20 -1.07
N GLN A 381 -4.97 6.77 -1.40
CA GLN A 381 -3.77 6.72 -0.55
C GLN A 381 -3.99 7.40 0.80
N GLN A 382 -4.70 8.52 0.85
CA GLN A 382 -5.07 9.17 2.11
C GLN A 382 -6.03 8.31 2.94
N LEU A 383 -7.05 7.70 2.30
CA LEU A 383 -8.01 6.82 2.96
C LEU A 383 -7.32 5.63 3.65
N LEU A 384 -6.32 5.03 2.99
CA LEU A 384 -5.56 3.89 3.53
C LEU A 384 -4.78 4.26 4.81
N LEU A 385 -4.50 5.54 5.04
CA LEU A 385 -3.75 6.02 6.20
C LEU A 385 -4.63 6.53 7.34
N LEU A 386 -5.92 6.79 7.11
CA LEU A 386 -6.80 7.37 8.13
C LEU A 386 -6.90 6.50 9.38
N SER A 387 -7.24 5.22 9.20
CA SER A 387 -7.39 4.28 10.33
C SER A 387 -6.05 4.09 11.08
N PRO A 388 -4.92 3.74 10.42
CA PRO A 388 -3.63 3.65 11.09
C PRO A 388 -3.22 4.94 11.83
N ALA A 389 -3.50 6.12 11.26
CA ALA A 389 -3.21 7.40 11.90
C ALA A 389 -4.03 7.60 13.17
N LEU A 390 -5.34 7.34 13.13
CA LEU A 390 -6.23 7.41 14.30
C LEU A 390 -5.81 6.42 15.39
N CYS A 391 -5.53 5.17 15.02
CA CYS A 391 -5.02 4.17 15.96
C CYS A 391 -3.70 4.60 16.59
N THR A 392 -2.80 5.22 15.82
CA THR A 392 -1.51 5.72 16.33
C THR A 392 -1.72 6.85 17.34
N ILE A 393 -2.66 7.79 17.07
CA ILE A 393 -3.04 8.81 18.05
C ILE A 393 -3.55 8.18 19.33
N VAL A 394 -4.50 7.23 19.22
CA VAL A 394 -5.05 6.51 20.38
C VAL A 394 -3.94 5.86 21.19
N ASN A 395 -3.01 5.17 20.53
CA ASN A 395 -1.92 4.48 21.22
C ASN A 395 -0.95 5.45 21.89
N LEU A 396 -0.64 6.59 21.26
CA LEU A 396 0.19 7.63 21.86
C LEU A 396 -0.51 8.28 23.07
N LEU A 397 -1.83 8.51 22.99
CA LEU A 397 -2.64 9.05 24.09
C LEU A 397 -2.79 8.06 25.26
N LYS A 398 -2.61 6.76 25.04
CA LYS A 398 -2.61 5.74 26.10
C LYS A 398 -1.26 5.62 26.84
N THR A 399 -0.23 6.34 26.41
CA THR A 399 1.10 6.27 27.06
C THR A 399 1.16 7.11 28.34
N ALA A 400 2.11 6.78 29.23
CA ALA A 400 2.32 7.49 30.49
C ALA A 400 2.71 8.98 30.34
N LYS A 401 3.10 9.43 29.12
CA LYS A 401 3.48 10.82 28.83
C LYS A 401 2.40 11.59 28.07
N ALA A 402 1.19 11.07 28.04
CA ALA A 402 0.22 11.55 27.08
C ALA A 402 -0.34 12.95 27.38
N GLU A 403 -0.35 13.39 28.63
CA GLU A 403 -0.67 14.79 28.97
C GLU A 403 0.36 15.76 28.40
N ASP A 404 1.66 15.49 28.57
CA ASP A 404 2.75 16.30 28.00
C ASP A 404 2.69 16.35 26.48
N LEU A 405 2.33 15.21 25.85
CA LEU A 405 2.14 15.12 24.40
C LEU A 405 0.92 15.91 23.94
N ALA A 406 -0.18 15.87 24.70
CA ALA A 406 -1.41 16.59 24.40
C ALA A 406 -1.23 18.10 24.53
N LEU A 407 -0.43 18.58 25.48
CA LEU A 407 -0.10 20.01 25.62
C LEU A 407 0.65 20.59 24.42
N GLN A 408 1.37 19.73 23.69
CA GLN A 408 2.14 20.13 22.50
C GLN A 408 1.34 19.96 21.20
N MET A 409 0.12 19.44 21.27
CA MET A 409 -0.80 19.32 20.15
C MET A 409 -1.92 20.35 20.27
N ASP A 410 -2.39 20.86 19.14
CA ASP A 410 -3.67 21.54 19.11
C ASP A 410 -4.81 20.51 19.21
N VAL A 411 -5.06 20.02 20.44
CA VAL A 411 -6.12 19.06 20.75
C VAL A 411 -7.47 19.52 20.21
N SER A 412 -7.72 20.82 20.24
CA SER A 412 -8.98 21.37 19.75
C SER A 412 -9.12 21.23 18.24
N ALA A 413 -8.09 21.55 17.48
CA ALA A 413 -8.07 21.34 16.04
C ALA A 413 -8.19 19.85 15.69
N THR A 414 -7.38 18.98 16.30
CA THR A 414 -7.42 17.54 16.02
C THR A 414 -8.81 16.95 16.29
N LEU A 415 -9.41 17.28 17.43
CA LEU A 415 -10.72 16.75 17.80
C LEU A 415 -11.82 17.25 16.86
N ARG A 416 -11.76 18.52 16.41
CA ARG A 416 -12.67 19.03 15.39
C ARG A 416 -12.53 18.28 14.07
N THR A 417 -11.30 18.03 13.62
CA THR A 417 -11.03 17.25 12.41
C THR A 417 -11.58 15.83 12.51
N VAL A 418 -11.40 15.15 13.65
CA VAL A 418 -11.95 13.81 13.88
C VAL A 418 -13.49 13.83 13.89
N LEU A 419 -14.10 14.85 14.50
CA LEU A 419 -15.56 15.03 14.49
C LEU A 419 -16.10 15.31 13.08
N GLU A 420 -15.38 16.11 12.30
CA GLU A 420 -15.74 16.41 10.92
C GLU A 420 -15.64 15.15 10.05
N LEU A 421 -14.58 14.37 10.20
CA LEU A 421 -14.40 13.07 9.55
C LEU A 421 -15.54 12.10 9.91
N MET A 422 -15.89 12.01 11.20
CA MET A 422 -17.00 11.17 11.67
C MET A 422 -18.33 11.61 11.06
N SER A 423 -18.57 12.92 10.90
CA SER A 423 -19.79 13.44 10.28
C SER A 423 -19.87 13.21 8.77
N ASN A 424 -18.72 13.05 8.11
CA ASN A 424 -18.61 12.83 6.66
C ASN A 424 -18.24 11.38 6.29
N ALA A 425 -18.21 10.45 7.25
CA ALA A 425 -17.70 9.08 7.04
C ALA A 425 -18.40 8.35 5.87
N ALA A 426 -19.72 8.54 5.70
CA ALA A 426 -20.46 7.98 4.58
C ALA A 426 -19.95 8.52 3.23
N SER A 427 -19.83 9.84 3.08
CA SER A 427 -19.34 10.50 1.86
C SER A 427 -17.86 10.19 1.56
N VAL A 428 -17.07 9.95 2.61
CA VAL A 428 -15.67 9.54 2.50
C VAL A 428 -15.57 8.06 2.07
N SER A 429 -16.48 7.21 2.55
CA SER A 429 -16.50 5.79 2.18
C SER A 429 -16.86 5.55 0.71
N THR A 430 -17.75 6.37 0.14
CA THR A 430 -18.14 6.27 -1.28
C THR A 430 -17.01 6.65 -2.24
N LEU A 431 -16.09 7.53 -1.82
CA LEU A 431 -14.86 7.82 -2.57
C LEU A 431 -13.91 6.60 -2.62
N GLY A 432 -13.87 5.79 -1.55
CA GLY A 432 -13.07 4.58 -1.48
C GLY A 432 -13.44 3.57 -2.56
N ASP A 433 -14.74 3.33 -2.74
CA ASP A 433 -15.25 2.40 -3.77
C ASP A 433 -14.90 2.87 -5.19
N ALA A 434 -15.02 4.17 -5.48
CA ALA A 434 -14.71 4.75 -6.79
C ALA A 434 -13.23 4.58 -7.21
N SER A 435 -12.31 4.53 -6.25
CA SER A 435 -10.86 4.48 -6.52
C SER A 435 -10.32 3.08 -6.89
N THR A 436 -11.10 2.02 -6.70
CA THR A 436 -10.68 0.63 -7.00
C THR A 436 -10.92 0.20 -8.45
N HIS A 437 -11.41 1.11 -9.30
CA HIS A 437 -11.92 0.82 -10.64
C HIS A 437 -10.91 0.82 -11.80
N ASP A 438 -9.59 0.90 -11.55
CA ASP A 438 -8.55 0.89 -12.61
C ASP A 438 -8.32 -0.49 -13.27
N SER A 439 -9.18 -1.48 -13.02
CA SER A 439 -9.13 -2.78 -13.73
C SER A 439 -10.26 -2.88 -14.75
N PRO A 440 -9.98 -3.16 -16.03
CA PRO A 440 -10.99 -3.20 -17.11
C PRO A 440 -12.06 -4.29 -16.95
N ASN A 441 -11.98 -5.13 -15.90
CA ASN A 441 -12.98 -6.13 -15.52
C ASN A 441 -13.78 -5.80 -14.23
N ALA A 442 -13.66 -4.60 -13.67
CA ALA A 442 -14.34 -4.21 -12.43
C ALA A 442 -15.83 -3.90 -12.64
N GLN A 443 -16.65 -4.92 -12.88
CA GLN A 443 -18.11 -4.79 -12.82
C GLN A 443 -18.58 -4.64 -11.37
N HIS A 444 -19.24 -3.51 -11.09
CA HIS A 444 -19.93 -3.13 -9.86
C HIS A 444 -19.07 -3.05 -8.59
N GLY A 445 -18.74 -1.83 -8.17
CA GLY A 445 -18.20 -1.55 -6.83
C GLY A 445 -19.05 -2.25 -5.77
N ASN A 446 -18.40 -2.97 -4.86
CA ASN A 446 -19.10 -3.81 -3.90
C ASN A 446 -19.57 -2.91 -2.73
N PRO A 447 -20.87 -2.56 -2.62
CA PRO A 447 -21.35 -1.66 -1.56
C PRO A 447 -21.10 -2.22 -0.15
N LYS A 448 -20.76 -3.51 -0.03
CA LYS A 448 -20.34 -4.12 1.23
C LYS A 448 -18.96 -3.66 1.68
N GLN A 449 -18.05 -3.28 0.76
CA GLN A 449 -16.71 -2.80 1.08
C GLN A 449 -16.73 -1.36 1.61
N ALA A 450 -17.37 -0.40 0.92
CA ALA A 450 -17.58 0.94 1.49
C ALA A 450 -18.28 0.89 2.85
N ALA A 451 -19.33 0.08 3.00
CA ALA A 451 -20.03 -0.04 4.28
C ALA A 451 -19.15 -0.65 5.39
N ALA A 452 -18.21 -1.53 5.05
CA ALA A 452 -17.24 -2.06 6.00
C ALA A 452 -16.22 -0.99 6.41
N PHE A 453 -15.67 -0.26 5.44
CA PHE A 453 -14.74 0.85 5.68
C PHE A 453 -15.39 1.98 6.49
N GLU A 454 -16.62 2.38 6.16
CA GLU A 454 -17.41 3.34 6.94
C GLU A 454 -17.54 2.90 8.40
N THR A 455 -17.85 1.62 8.62
CA THR A 455 -18.01 1.04 9.95
C THR A 455 -16.70 1.09 10.75
N GLU A 456 -15.59 0.71 10.12
CA GLU A 456 -14.24 0.73 10.72
C GLU A 456 -13.81 2.16 11.05
N LEU A 457 -13.92 3.08 10.09
CA LEU A 457 -13.58 4.49 10.26
C LEU A 457 -14.35 5.16 11.40
N LEU A 458 -15.66 4.88 11.51
CA LEU A 458 -16.49 5.40 12.59
C LEU A 458 -16.03 4.87 13.96
N ILE A 459 -15.67 3.58 14.04
CA ILE A 459 -15.16 2.99 15.28
C ILE A 459 -13.84 3.66 15.67
N ASP A 460 -12.90 3.81 14.73
CA ASP A 460 -11.60 4.44 14.99
C ASP A 460 -11.74 5.91 15.42
N CYS A 461 -12.68 6.66 14.81
CA CYS A 461 -12.98 8.02 15.24
C CYS A 461 -13.54 8.07 16.66
N ILE A 462 -14.46 7.16 17.02
CA ILE A 462 -15.04 7.10 18.36
C ILE A 462 -13.98 6.68 19.39
N ASP A 463 -13.12 5.72 19.06
CA ASP A 463 -12.02 5.28 19.93
C ASP A 463 -11.00 6.41 20.15
N CYS A 464 -10.69 7.18 19.10
CA CYS A 464 -9.87 8.40 19.18
C CYS A 464 -10.50 9.45 20.11
N ILE A 465 -11.77 9.79 19.91
CA ILE A 465 -12.53 10.70 20.77
C ILE A 465 -12.56 10.21 22.22
N THR A 466 -12.73 8.90 22.43
CA THR A 466 -12.77 8.30 23.77
C THR A 466 -11.42 8.38 24.44
N ALA A 467 -10.33 8.11 23.72
CA ALA A 467 -8.96 8.27 24.22
C ALA A 467 -8.66 9.71 24.64
N PHE A 468 -9.08 10.71 23.84
CA PHE A 468 -8.98 12.12 24.24
C PHE A 468 -9.68 12.41 25.56
N GLY A 469 -10.88 11.86 25.76
CA GLY A 469 -11.62 12.01 27.02
C GLY A 469 -10.93 11.36 28.23
N HIS A 470 -10.18 10.27 28.04
CA HIS A 470 -9.45 9.62 29.14
C HIS A 470 -8.17 10.34 29.53
N THR A 471 -7.51 10.92 28.54
CA THR A 471 -6.11 11.30 28.64
C THR A 471 -5.92 12.81 28.81
N VAL A 472 -6.76 13.62 28.17
CA VAL A 472 -6.54 15.07 28.13
C VAL A 472 -7.29 15.76 29.26
N SER A 473 -6.60 16.69 29.91
CA SER A 473 -7.13 17.52 30.97
C SER A 473 -8.46 18.16 30.59
N TYR A 474 -9.43 18.06 31.49
CA TYR A 474 -10.82 18.50 31.27
C TYR A 474 -10.94 19.93 30.72
N HIS A 475 -10.12 20.87 31.21
CA HIS A 475 -10.17 22.27 30.79
C HIS A 475 -9.87 22.47 29.29
N LEU A 476 -9.07 21.60 28.67
CA LEU A 476 -8.73 21.68 27.24
C LEU A 476 -9.85 21.13 26.35
N ILE A 477 -10.60 20.14 26.83
CA ILE A 477 -11.65 19.45 26.05
C ILE A 477 -13.06 19.93 26.40
N PHE A 478 -13.24 20.64 27.51
CA PHE A 478 -14.53 21.15 27.97
C PHE A 478 -15.29 21.97 26.90
N PRO A 479 -14.63 22.90 26.17
CA PRO A 479 -15.32 23.68 25.14
C PRO A 479 -15.93 22.80 24.02
N LEU A 480 -15.39 21.60 23.81
CA LEU A 480 -15.80 20.69 22.75
C LEU A 480 -16.77 19.60 23.23
N LYS A 481 -16.96 19.45 24.54
CA LYS A 481 -17.80 18.39 25.14
C LYS A 481 -19.20 18.33 24.53
N ARG A 482 -19.86 19.47 24.36
CA ARG A 482 -21.21 19.54 23.78
C ARG A 482 -21.22 19.02 22.34
N THR A 483 -20.28 19.47 21.53
CA THR A 483 -20.15 19.07 20.12
C THR A 483 -19.84 17.58 20.01
N VAL A 484 -18.92 17.06 20.83
CA VAL A 484 -18.59 15.63 20.89
C VAL A 484 -19.82 14.80 21.21
N LEU A 485 -20.52 15.12 22.30
CA LEU A 485 -21.71 14.37 22.71
C LEU A 485 -22.82 14.44 21.65
N GLN A 486 -23.01 15.58 20.99
CA GLN A 486 -23.97 15.69 19.89
C GLN A 486 -23.59 14.81 18.70
N SER A 487 -22.32 14.79 18.30
CA SER A 487 -21.85 13.98 17.19
C SER A 487 -21.89 12.48 17.50
N VAL A 488 -21.48 12.07 18.71
CA VAL A 488 -21.58 10.67 19.17
C VAL A 488 -23.04 10.24 19.33
N LYS A 489 -23.94 11.14 19.77
CA LYS A 489 -25.37 10.82 19.86
C LYS A 489 -25.97 10.45 18.50
N ARG A 490 -25.53 11.11 17.41
CA ARG A 490 -25.97 10.76 16.05
C ARG A 490 -25.52 9.35 15.64
N THR A 491 -24.38 8.87 16.13
CA THR A 491 -23.88 7.52 15.81
C THR A 491 -24.52 6.42 16.66
N LEU A 492 -25.27 6.76 17.73
CA LEU A 492 -26.03 5.79 18.53
C LEU A 492 -27.16 5.11 17.76
N ASP A 493 -27.68 5.76 16.72
CA ASP A 493 -28.75 5.23 15.86
C ASP A 493 -28.21 4.45 14.65
N HIS A 494 -26.88 4.24 14.58
CA HIS A 494 -26.26 3.56 13.45
C HIS A 494 -26.76 2.11 13.30
N ARG A 495 -26.88 1.63 12.06
CA ARG A 495 -27.40 0.28 11.74
C ARG A 495 -26.57 -0.86 12.33
N LYS A 496 -25.24 -0.67 12.45
CA LYS A 496 -24.32 -1.70 12.96
C LYS A 496 -24.22 -1.65 14.48
N ARG A 497 -24.44 -2.81 15.12
CA ARG A 497 -24.36 -2.97 16.59
C ARG A 497 -22.99 -2.57 17.15
N THR A 498 -21.90 -2.86 16.44
CA THR A 498 -20.53 -2.55 16.85
C THR A 498 -20.31 -1.04 17.02
N VAL A 499 -20.70 -0.25 16.01
CA VAL A 499 -20.64 1.23 16.05
C VAL A 499 -21.48 1.77 17.20
N ARG A 500 -22.70 1.28 17.39
CA ARG A 500 -23.55 1.69 18.53
C ARG A 500 -22.91 1.37 19.88
N SER A 501 -22.25 0.22 19.99
CA SER A 501 -21.56 -0.18 21.21
C SER A 501 -20.40 0.75 21.52
N ALA A 502 -19.57 1.07 20.53
CA ALA A 502 -18.47 2.03 20.67
C ALA A 502 -19.01 3.43 21.03
N ALA A 503 -20.05 3.91 20.32
CA ALA A 503 -20.67 5.21 20.59
C ALA A 503 -21.25 5.32 22.00
N ARG A 504 -21.87 4.25 22.54
CA ARG A 504 -22.34 4.23 23.93
C ARG A 504 -21.18 4.32 24.92
N ALA A 505 -20.11 3.54 24.70
CA ALA A 505 -18.93 3.59 25.55
C ALA A 505 -18.30 4.99 25.55
N GLY A 506 -18.10 5.59 24.37
CA GLY A 506 -17.58 6.94 24.23
C GLY A 506 -18.50 8.00 24.87
N ALA A 507 -19.81 7.94 24.64
CA ALA A 507 -20.75 8.88 25.26
C ALA A 507 -20.72 8.81 26.80
N ASN A 508 -20.74 7.58 27.35
CA ASN A 508 -20.66 7.38 28.79
C ASN A 508 -19.37 7.98 29.36
N GLN A 509 -18.23 7.74 28.70
CA GLN A 509 -16.95 8.31 29.12
C GLN A 509 -16.99 9.83 29.18
N TRP A 510 -17.51 10.48 28.13
CA TRP A 510 -17.58 11.94 28.06
C TRP A 510 -18.60 12.55 29.04
N HIS A 511 -19.63 11.81 29.42
CA HIS A 511 -20.53 12.20 30.51
C HIS A 511 -19.86 12.14 31.89
N MET A 512 -18.99 11.16 32.14
CA MET A 512 -18.24 11.05 33.40
C MET A 512 -17.22 12.18 33.61
N LEU A 513 -16.78 12.87 32.56
CA LEU A 513 -15.85 13.99 32.67
C LEU A 513 -16.39 15.18 33.47
N SER A 514 -17.71 15.31 33.66
CA SER A 514 -18.28 16.37 34.52
C SER A 514 -18.20 16.07 36.02
N THR A 515 -17.98 14.82 36.41
CA THR A 515 -18.14 14.40 37.82
C THR A 515 -16.82 14.29 38.58
N SER A 516 -15.67 14.43 37.91
CA SER A 516 -14.34 14.18 38.49
C SER A 516 -13.55 15.44 38.86
N THR A 517 -14.17 16.61 38.87
CA THR A 517 -13.55 17.86 39.35
C THR A 517 -14.29 18.38 40.57
N THR A 518 -13.98 17.78 41.72
CA THR A 518 -14.07 18.38 43.05
C THR A 518 -12.70 18.30 43.69
#